data_AF-A0A354PIH5-F1
#
_entry.id   AF-A0A354PIH5-F1
#
_cell.length_a   1.000
_cell.length_b   1.000
_cell.length_c   1.000
_cell.angle_alpha   90.00
_cell.angle_beta   90.00
_cell.angle_gamma   90.00
#
_symmetry.space_group_name_H-M   'P 1'
#
loop_
_entity.id
_entity.type
_entity.pdbx_description
1 polymer ?
#
loop_
_entity_poly.entity_id
_entity_poly.type
_entity_poly.pdbx_seq_one_letter_code
_entity_poly.pdbx_strand_id
1 'polypeptide(L)' 'MPKALSLISLVLAVVIVVLFLTDAAMGLLGMEQSAPLRGANLMMDFVFVIAGGILIFMSWSTFRELRR' A
#
# COMPACT_ATOMS: atom_id res chain seq x y z
N MET A 1 5.29 16.19 -18.75
CA MET A 1 5.94 15.10 -17.99
C MET A 1 5.10 14.56 -16.79
N PRO A 2 3.76 14.40 -16.88
CA PRO A 2 2.95 13.83 -15.78
C PRO A 2 2.94 12.29 -15.71
N LYS A 3 3.34 11.59 -16.79
CA LYS A 3 3.32 10.11 -16.88
C LYS A 3 4.29 9.42 -15.92
N ALA A 4 5.45 10.03 -15.66
CA ALA A 4 6.46 9.46 -14.76
C ALA A 4 6.02 9.59 -13.29
N LEU A 5 5.43 10.73 -12.93
CA LEU A 5 4.97 11.00 -11.56
C LEU A 5 3.85 10.06 -11.12
N SER A 6 2.88 9.76 -12.00
CA SER A 6 1.79 8.82 -11.68
C SER A 6 2.27 7.37 -11.57
N LEU A 7 3.31 6.99 -12.33
CA LEU A 7 3.88 5.66 -12.27
C LEU A 7 4.68 5.47 -10.97
N ILE A 8 5.44 6.50 -10.56
CA ILE A 8 6.17 6.49 -9.28
C ILE A 8 5.19 6.44 -8.10
N SER A 9 4.12 7.24 -8.11
CA SER A 9 3.11 7.21 -7.04
C SER A 9 2.39 5.87 -6.95
N LEU A 10 2.09 5.23 -8.09
CA LEU A 10 1.52 3.90 -8.14
C LEU A 10 2.44 2.86 -7.50
N VAL A 11 3.73 2.87 -7.87
CA VAL A 11 4.71 1.92 -7.32
C VAL A 11 4.86 2.10 -5.82
N LEU A 12 4.98 3.34 -5.34
CA LEU A 12 5.07 3.63 -3.90
C LEU A 12 3.81 3.17 -3.16
N ALA A 13 2.62 3.44 -3.69
CA ALA A 13 1.37 3.01 -3.08
C ALA A 13 1.26 1.48 -3.00
N VAL A 14 1.67 0.76 -4.05
CA VAL A 14 1.72 -0.72 -4.04
C VAL A 14 2.68 -1.24 -2.97
N VAL A 15 3.89 -0.67 -2.87
CA VAL A 15 4.87 -1.06 -1.85
C VAL A 15 4.31 -0.85 -0.44
N ILE A 16 3.66 0.29 -0.18
CA ILE A 16 3.01 0.59 1.11
C ILE A 16 1.95 -0.47 1.42
N VAL A 17 1.04 -0.74 0.48
CA VAL A 17 -0.02 -1.74 0.69
C VAL A 17 0.59 -3.11 1.00
N VAL A 18 1.61 -3.54 0.26
CA VAL A 18 2.25 -4.84 0.49
C VAL A 18 2.89 -4.90 1.88
N LEU A 19 3.58 -3.85 2.32
CA LEU A 19 4.21 -3.81 3.65
C LEU A 19 3.18 -3.92 4.77
N PHE A 20 2.12 -3.10 4.74
CA PHE A 20 1.09 -3.11 5.77
C PHE A 20 0.19 -4.35 5.72
N LEU A 21 -0.09 -4.90 4.53
CA LEU A 21 -0.81 -6.16 4.40
C LEU A 21 -0.02 -7.32 4.99
N THR A 22 1.30 -7.33 4.75
CA THR A 22 2.20 -8.37 5.26
C THR A 22 2.39 -8.23 6.78
N ASP A 23 2.43 -7.00 7.30
CA ASP A 23 2.44 -6.75 8.75
C ASP A 23 1.13 -7.19 9.41
N ALA A 24 -0.03 -6.85 8.84
CA ALA A 24 -1.33 -7.31 9.32
C ALA A 24 -1.43 -8.83 9.32
N ALA A 25 -0.98 -9.50 8.25
CA ALA A 25 -0.99 -10.95 8.15
C ALA A 25 -0.07 -11.61 9.19
N MET A 26 1.14 -11.09 9.39
CA MET A 26 2.07 -11.60 10.40
C MET A 26 1.65 -11.28 11.83
N GLY A 27 1.06 -10.11 12.06
CA GLY A 27 0.46 -9.72 13.35
C GLY A 27 -0.71 -10.62 13.73
N LEU A 28 -1.59 -10.97 12.79
CA LEU A 28 -2.68 -11.92 13.01
C LEU A 28 -2.20 -13.35 13.32
N LEU A 29 -1.02 -13.74 12.81
CA LEU A 29 -0.39 -15.03 13.09
C LEU A 29 0.41 -15.05 14.40
N GLY A 30 0.45 -13.94 15.15
CA GLY A 30 1.21 -13.81 16.40
C GLY A 30 2.72 -13.80 16.20
N MET A 31 3.20 -13.58 14.97
CA MET A 31 4.63 -13.57 14.61
C MET A 31 5.21 -12.15 14.68
N GLU A 32 5.01 -11.46 15.80
CA GLU A 32 5.38 -10.04 15.97
C GLU A 32 6.90 -9.78 15.86
N GLN A 33 7.74 -10.78 16.12
CA GLN A 33 9.20 -10.65 16.00
C GLN A 33 9.70 -10.64 14.55
N SER A 34 8.94 -11.20 13.61
CA SER A 34 9.24 -11.19 12.18
C SER A 34 8.39 -10.20 11.38
N ALA A 35 7.41 -9.57 12.03
CA ALA A 35 6.54 -8.60 11.41
C ALA A 35 7.32 -7.28 11.10
N PRO A 36 7.24 -6.73 9.88
CA PRO A 36 8.00 -5.56 9.43
C PRO A 36 7.86 -4.32 10.33
N LEU A 37 6.68 -4.12 10.92
CA LEU A 37 6.34 -3.04 11.84
C LEU A 37 6.03 -3.57 13.25
N ARG A 38 6.39 -4.84 13.52
CA ARG A 38 6.25 -5.54 14.81
C ARG A 38 4.80 -5.69 15.30
N GLY A 39 3.81 -5.62 14.40
CA GLY A 39 2.40 -5.79 14.78
C GLY A 39 1.90 -4.75 15.79
N ALA A 40 2.48 -3.54 15.79
CA ALA A 40 2.23 -2.55 16.84
C ALA A 40 0.75 -2.13 16.94
N ASN A 41 0.02 -2.06 15.83
CA ASN A 41 -1.40 -1.75 15.84
C ASN A 41 -2.13 -2.25 14.58
N LEU A 42 -2.86 -3.36 14.69
CA LEU A 42 -3.65 -3.93 13.59
C LEU A 42 -4.64 -2.92 12.96
N MET A 43 -5.23 -2.00 13.73
CA MET A 43 -6.12 -0.98 13.18
C MET A 43 -5.39 -0.04 12.20
N MET A 44 -4.13 0.28 12.50
CA MET A 44 -3.31 1.11 11.61
C MET A 44 -3.06 0.37 10.29
N ASP A 45 -2.73 -0.92 10.34
CA ASP A 45 -2.43 -1.70 9.15
C ASP A 45 -3.64 -1.79 8.22
N PHE A 46 -4.83 -2.04 8.77
CA PHE A 46 -6.08 -2.03 7.99
C PHE A 46 -6.34 -0.67 7.33
N VAL A 47 -6.15 0.43 8.06
CA VAL A 47 -6.35 1.78 7.52
C VAL A 47 -5.39 2.06 6.37
N PHE A 48 -4.10 1.71 6.52
CA PHE A 48 -3.10 1.93 5.47
C PHE A 48 -3.30 1.02 4.25
N VAL A 49 -3.76 -0.22 4.43
CA VAL A 49 -4.13 -1.12 3.33
C VAL A 49 -5.31 -0.54 2.54
N ILE A 50 -6.35 -0.06 3.22
CA ILE A 50 -7.54 0.54 2.57
C ILE A 50 -7.17 1.85 1.85
N ALA A 51 -6.50 2.77 2.55
CA ALA A 51 -6.10 4.05 1.98
C ALA A 51 -5.11 3.88 0.82
N GLY A 52 -4.14 2.97 0.96
CA GLY A 52 -3.22 2.61 -0.11
C GLY A 52 -3.92 2.00 -1.31
N GLY A 53 -4.93 1.13 -1.09
CA GLY A 53 -5.76 0.59 -2.17
C GLY A 53 -6.49 1.68 -2.96
N ILE A 54 -7.04 2.69 -2.29
CA ILE A 54 -7.67 3.85 -2.93
C ILE A 54 -6.65 4.63 -3.76
N LEU A 55 -5.45 4.88 -3.22
CA LEU A 55 -4.38 5.58 -3.93
C LEU A 55 -3.88 4.82 -5.18
N ILE A 56 -3.81 3.48 -5.11
CA ILE A 56 -3.52 2.63 -6.26
C ILE A 56 -4.60 2.79 -7.32
N PHE A 57 -5.87 2.73 -6.92
CA PHE A 57 -7.00 2.86 -7.85
C PHE A 57 -6.99 4.22 -8.56
N MET A 58 -6.80 5.32 -7.82
CA MET A 58 -6.71 6.68 -8.38
C MET A 58 -5.47 6.84 -9.27
N SER A 59 -4.30 6.37 -8.82
CA SER A 59 -3.07 6.47 -9.63
C SER A 59 -3.21 5.66 -10.94
N TRP A 60 -3.88 4.51 -10.88
CA TRP A 60 -4.16 3.67 -12.05
C TRP A 60 -5.16 4.32 -13.01
N SER A 61 -6.22 4.96 -12.52
CA SER A 61 -7.16 5.69 -13.37
C SER A 61 -6.48 6.86 -14.07
N THR A 62 -5.71 7.67 -13.35
CA THR A 62 -4.93 8.78 -13.92
C THR A 62 -3.87 8.29 -14.91
N PHE A 63 -3.21 7.16 -14.64
CA PHE A 63 -2.26 6.58 -15.59
C PHE A 63 -2.94 6.12 -16.89
N ARG A 64 -4.16 5.57 -16.82
CA ARG A 64 -4.94 5.22 -18.01
C ARG A 64 -5.38 6.45 -18.80
N GLU A 65 -5.80 7.51 -18.13
CA GLU A 65 -6.15 8.79 -18.77
C GLU A 65 -4.95 9.40 -19.50
N LEU A 66 -3.78 9.39 -18.88
CA LEU A 66 -2.53 9.87 -19.48
C LEU A 66 -2.00 8.98 -20.62
N ARG A 67 -2.48 7.75 -20.74
CA ARG A 67 -2.11 6.83 -21.83
C ARG A 67 -2.98 7.04 -23.08
N ARG A 68 -4.20 7.56 -22.94
CA ARG A 68 -4.99 8.09 -24.08
C ARG A 68 -4.33 9.34 -24.63
#